data_AF-E2S7R8-F1
#
_entry.id   AF-E2S7R8-F1
#
_cell.length_a   1.000
_cell.length_b   1.000
_cell.length_c   1.000
_cell.angle_alpha   90.00
_cell.angle_beta   90.00
_cell.angle_gamma   90.00
#
_symmetry.space_group_name_H-M   'P 1'
#
loop_
_entity.id
_entity.type
_entity.pdbx_description
1 polymer ?
#
loop_
_entity_poly.entity_id
_entity_poly.type
_entity_poly.pdbx_seq_one_letter_code
_entity_poly.pdbx_strand_id
1 'polypeptide(L)'
;MTRYWTPALKPFGPSSLSKRPEIDSIIAVNRKPWRVLEVRDHPDADIDYEVFVKPVDDEQHYGFTVRPHAARQWWELPEHYAVCHSCGELAPCRGHEQAQYAADQARQLEHEMRLLPGCCPGCQEPITPRQRSIEFPGEYVLNPLMEPSPRFHLRSKCWSAAARYEEKWVVAWPGRQRSLLTLKCAGTVVVHGDGSAECHGAEDSDCPSVHARHRGMSACYVQSRGCPRGCSTVGHPGTRVAGAPEDPRDIHPTTGGAPR
;
A
#
# COMPACT_ATOMS: atom_id res chain seq x y z
N MET A 1 -1.50 -4.27 1.88
CA MET A 1 -2.72 -3.94 1.10
C MET A 1 -3.78 -4.95 1.46
N THR A 2 -4.78 -4.54 2.23
CA THR A 2 -5.95 -5.39 2.51
C THR A 2 -6.67 -5.57 1.18
N ARG A 3 -6.69 -6.80 0.63
CA ARG A 3 -7.54 -7.10 -0.53
C ARG A 3 -8.98 -7.03 -0.04
N TYR A 4 -9.72 -6.00 -0.46
CA TYR A 4 -11.15 -5.95 -0.21
C TYR A 4 -11.81 -7.04 -1.05
N TRP A 5 -12.54 -7.93 -0.38
CA TRP A 5 -13.28 -8.98 -1.05
C TRP A 5 -14.42 -8.35 -1.87
N THR A 6 -14.59 -8.80 -3.11
CA THR A 6 -15.74 -8.45 -3.97
C THR A 6 -16.40 -9.71 -4.52
N PRO A 7 -17.75 -9.76 -4.58
CA PRO A 7 -18.44 -10.88 -5.20
C PRO A 7 -18.03 -11.05 -6.66
N ALA A 8 -17.75 -12.30 -7.05
CA ALA A 8 -17.36 -12.73 -8.39
C ALA A 8 -16.14 -11.97 -8.98
N LEU A 9 -15.27 -11.38 -8.14
CA LEU A 9 -14.12 -10.57 -8.58
C LEU A 9 -14.51 -9.44 -9.54
N LYS A 10 -15.76 -8.96 -9.51
CA LYS A 10 -16.16 -7.82 -10.36
C LYS A 10 -15.25 -6.63 -10.05
N PRO A 11 -14.74 -5.91 -11.08
CA PRO A 11 -14.02 -4.66 -10.86
C PRO A 11 -14.95 -3.68 -10.15
N PHE A 12 -14.37 -2.80 -9.31
CA PHE A 12 -15.08 -1.72 -8.61
C PHE A 12 -15.76 -0.81 -9.65
N GLY A 13 -17.02 -1.12 -9.99
CA GLY A 13 -17.87 -0.31 -10.85
C GLY A 13 -18.88 0.45 -9.99
N PRO A 14 -19.14 1.74 -10.25
CA PRO A 14 -20.09 2.52 -9.46
C PRO A 14 -21.53 2.01 -9.54
N SER A 15 -21.86 1.14 -10.50
CA SER A 15 -23.23 0.66 -10.75
C SER A 15 -23.67 -0.55 -9.93
N SER A 16 -22.76 -1.26 -9.23
CA SER A 16 -23.13 -2.41 -8.39
C SER A 16 -23.15 -2.08 -6.89
N LEU A 17 -22.88 -0.82 -6.53
CA LEU A 17 -22.78 -0.34 -5.16
C LEU A 17 -23.96 0.59 -4.88
N SER A 18 -25.01 0.05 -4.27
CA SER A 18 -26.12 0.88 -3.82
C SER A 18 -25.83 1.45 -2.44
N LYS A 19 -26.16 2.74 -2.24
CA LYS A 19 -26.14 3.37 -0.91
C LYS A 19 -27.31 2.93 -0.05
N ARG A 20 -28.40 2.44 -0.66
CA ARG A 20 -29.61 1.98 0.01
C ARG A 20 -30.24 0.89 -0.88
N PRO A 21 -30.24 -0.38 -0.43
CA PRO A 21 -30.59 -1.47 -1.31
C PRO A 21 -32.10 -1.46 -1.58
N GLU A 22 -32.50 -1.92 -2.76
CA GLU A 22 -33.92 -2.00 -3.11
C GLU A 22 -34.60 -3.19 -2.39
N ILE A 23 -35.89 -3.06 -2.10
CA ILE A 23 -36.69 -4.19 -1.60
C ILE A 23 -36.68 -5.30 -2.67
N ASP A 24 -36.64 -6.56 -2.24
CA ASP A 24 -36.48 -7.77 -3.06
C ASP A 24 -35.13 -7.93 -3.77
N SER A 25 -34.23 -6.95 -3.69
CA SER A 25 -32.86 -7.11 -4.18
C SER A 25 -32.10 -8.17 -3.38
N ILE A 26 -31.11 -8.81 -4.02
CA ILE A 26 -30.19 -9.73 -3.35
C ILE A 26 -28.89 -8.95 -3.07
N ILE A 27 -28.46 -8.90 -1.83
CA ILE A 27 -27.23 -8.22 -1.41
C ILE A 27 -26.19 -9.22 -0.89
N ALA A 28 -24.91 -8.91 -1.07
CA ALA A 28 -23.82 -9.69 -0.48
C ALA A 28 -23.42 -9.12 0.87
N VAL A 29 -23.60 -9.90 1.93
CA VAL A 29 -23.13 -9.57 3.29
C VAL A 29 -22.38 -10.76 3.86
N ASN A 30 -21.15 -10.53 4.31
CA ASN A 30 -20.29 -11.57 4.87
C ASN A 30 -20.15 -12.81 3.95
N ARG A 31 -20.10 -12.59 2.62
CA ARG A 31 -20.03 -13.64 1.58
C ARG A 31 -21.22 -14.58 1.53
N LYS A 32 -22.36 -14.18 2.09
CA LYS A 32 -23.63 -14.87 1.91
C LYS A 32 -24.58 -13.98 1.13
N PRO A 33 -25.45 -14.57 0.29
CA PRO A 33 -26.51 -13.84 -0.38
C PRO A 33 -27.68 -13.63 0.59
N TRP A 34 -28.19 -12.41 0.64
CA TRP A 34 -29.33 -12.04 1.47
C TRP A 34 -30.36 -11.34 0.62
N ARG A 35 -31.63 -11.72 0.74
CA ARG A 35 -32.73 -11.00 0.12
C ARG A 35 -33.20 -9.88 1.05
N VAL A 36 -33.32 -8.68 0.51
CA VAL A 36 -33.89 -7.53 1.24
C VAL A 36 -35.39 -7.68 1.29
N LEU A 37 -35.95 -7.68 2.49
CA LEU A 37 -37.39 -7.74 2.71
C LEU A 37 -37.97 -6.35 2.91
N GLU A 38 -37.23 -5.49 3.61
CA GLU A 38 -37.73 -4.18 3.98
C GLU A 38 -36.56 -3.24 4.28
N VAL A 39 -36.76 -1.96 3.97
CA VAL A 39 -35.84 -0.89 4.35
C VAL A 39 -36.63 0.22 5.02
N ARG A 40 -36.42 0.41 6.33
CA ARG A 40 -37.13 1.40 7.13
C ARG A 40 -36.22 2.55 7.50
N ASP A 41 -36.72 3.78 7.39
CA ASP A 41 -36.06 4.91 8.05
C ASP A 41 -36.15 4.73 9.56
N HIS A 42 -35.08 5.07 10.26
CA HIS A 42 -35.03 4.96 11.70
C HIS A 42 -35.28 6.36 12.32
N PRO A 43 -36.08 6.47 13.39
CA PRO A 43 -36.40 7.78 13.99
C PRO A 43 -35.20 8.42 14.73
N ASP A 44 -34.21 7.62 15.11
CA ASP A 44 -32.95 8.10 15.70
C ASP A 44 -32.07 8.76 14.62
N ALA A 45 -31.67 10.00 14.84
CA ALA A 45 -30.83 10.78 13.93
C ALA A 45 -29.43 10.16 13.72
N ASP A 46 -28.99 9.28 14.62
CA ASP A 46 -27.71 8.55 14.50
C ASP A 46 -27.81 7.27 13.65
N ILE A 47 -28.97 6.98 13.07
CA ILE A 47 -29.23 5.82 12.21
C ILE A 47 -29.92 6.32 10.93
N ASP A 48 -29.32 6.04 9.76
CA ASP A 48 -29.94 6.42 8.48
C ASP A 48 -31.18 5.55 8.21
N TYR A 49 -31.01 4.22 8.28
CA TYR A 49 -32.05 3.25 8.01
C TYR A 49 -31.71 1.86 8.58
N GLU A 50 -32.73 1.03 8.72
CA GLU A 50 -32.62 -0.39 9.02
C GLU A 50 -32.99 -1.21 7.78
N VAL A 51 -32.19 -2.25 7.50
CA VAL A 51 -32.46 -3.22 6.44
C VAL A 51 -32.84 -4.54 7.07
N PHE A 52 -34.04 -5.01 6.81
CA PHE A 52 -34.48 -6.35 7.16
C PHE A 52 -34.21 -7.28 5.99
N VAL A 53 -33.54 -8.38 6.27
CA VAL A 53 -33.11 -9.35 5.26
C VAL A 53 -33.46 -10.77 5.68
N LYS A 54 -33.43 -11.68 4.71
CA LYS A 54 -33.35 -13.12 4.95
C LYS A 54 -32.25 -13.75 4.12
N PRO A 55 -31.59 -14.82 4.58
CA PRO A 55 -30.74 -15.62 3.68
C PRO A 55 -31.56 -16.10 2.48
N VAL A 56 -30.93 -16.25 1.32
CA VAL A 56 -31.67 -16.77 0.14
C VAL A 56 -32.09 -18.23 0.34
N ASP A 57 -31.34 -18.99 1.14
CA ASP A 57 -31.55 -20.42 1.36
C ASP A 57 -32.26 -20.74 2.70
N ASP A 58 -32.77 -19.73 3.42
CA ASP A 58 -33.39 -19.88 4.75
C ASP A 58 -34.55 -18.88 4.90
N GLU A 59 -35.51 -19.21 5.75
CA GLU A 59 -36.65 -18.34 6.07
C GLU A 59 -36.41 -17.45 7.29
N GLN A 60 -35.29 -17.62 8.00
CA GLN A 60 -35.00 -16.76 9.15
C GLN A 60 -34.70 -15.30 8.75
N HIS A 61 -35.34 -14.36 9.41
CA HIS A 61 -35.17 -12.93 9.16
C HIS A 61 -34.17 -12.28 10.13
N TYR A 62 -33.41 -11.31 9.64
CA TYR A 62 -32.39 -10.57 10.40
C TYR A 62 -32.48 -9.06 10.09
N GLY A 63 -32.12 -8.22 11.05
CA GLY A 63 -32.04 -6.76 10.86
C GLY A 63 -30.60 -6.26 10.86
N PHE A 64 -30.28 -5.36 9.92
CA PHE A 64 -29.02 -4.61 9.89
C PHE A 64 -29.28 -3.11 10.04
N THR A 65 -28.75 -2.52 11.10
CA THR A 65 -28.78 -1.07 11.31
C THR A 65 -27.64 -0.38 10.53
N VAL A 66 -27.96 0.68 9.79
CA VAL A 66 -26.99 1.50 9.03
C VAL A 66 -26.90 2.89 9.62
N ARG A 67 -25.68 3.35 9.92
CA ARG A 67 -25.44 4.67 10.53
C ARG A 67 -24.92 5.69 9.52
N PRO A 68 -25.19 6.99 9.69
CA PRO A 68 -24.81 8.08 8.76
C PRO A 68 -23.33 8.11 8.38
N HIS A 69 -22.45 7.83 9.34
CA HIS A 69 -21.00 7.85 9.12
C HIS A 69 -20.42 6.51 8.68
N ALA A 70 -21.23 5.44 8.72
CA ALA A 70 -20.86 4.14 8.20
C ALA A 70 -21.43 4.03 6.79
N ALA A 71 -20.71 4.60 5.81
CA ALA A 71 -21.04 4.45 4.38
C ALA A 71 -20.99 2.98 3.97
N ARG A 72 -22.03 2.21 4.31
CA ARG A 72 -22.22 0.83 3.90
C ARG A 72 -22.70 0.88 2.47
N GLN A 73 -21.78 0.65 1.55
CA GLN A 73 -22.12 0.35 0.18
C GLN A 73 -22.51 -1.12 0.11
N TRP A 74 -23.70 -1.40 -0.43
CA TRP A 74 -24.20 -2.76 -0.60
C TRP A 74 -23.83 -3.28 -1.96
N TRP A 75 -23.29 -4.49 -2.01
CA TRP A 75 -23.08 -5.21 -3.25
C TRP A 75 -24.39 -5.89 -3.64
N GLU A 76 -25.14 -5.28 -4.55
CA GLU A 76 -26.31 -5.93 -5.13
C GLU A 76 -25.86 -7.01 -6.13
N LEU A 77 -26.41 -8.19 -5.95
CA LEU A 77 -26.15 -9.37 -6.74
C LEU A 77 -27.23 -9.50 -7.82
N PRO A 78 -26.84 -9.93 -9.04
CA PRO A 78 -27.82 -10.33 -10.04
C PRO A 78 -28.60 -11.57 -9.55
N GLU A 79 -29.73 -11.86 -10.19
CA GLU A 79 -30.54 -13.05 -9.92
C GLU A 79 -29.72 -14.35 -9.95
N HIS A 80 -28.80 -14.46 -10.91
CA HIS A 80 -27.88 -15.58 -11.04
C HIS A 80 -26.48 -15.19 -10.55
N TYR A 81 -26.06 -15.72 -9.41
CA TYR A 81 -24.76 -15.45 -8.80
C TYR A 81 -23.98 -16.74 -8.52
N ALA A 82 -22.65 -16.62 -8.48
CA ALA A 82 -21.77 -17.74 -8.25
C ALA A 82 -21.55 -17.99 -6.75
N VAL A 83 -21.77 -19.23 -6.32
CA VAL A 83 -21.44 -19.73 -4.98
C VAL A 83 -20.46 -20.88 -5.06
N CYS A 84 -19.67 -21.06 -4.00
CA CYS A 84 -18.86 -22.24 -3.81
C CYS A 84 -19.76 -23.42 -3.49
N HIS A 85 -19.71 -24.47 -4.31
CA HIS A 85 -20.47 -25.71 -4.08
C HIS A 85 -20.19 -26.33 -2.70
N SER A 86 -18.96 -26.24 -2.20
CA SER A 86 -18.56 -26.91 -0.95
C SER A 86 -19.03 -26.20 0.32
N CYS A 87 -19.08 -24.85 0.35
CA CYS A 87 -19.43 -24.09 1.56
C CYS A 87 -20.63 -23.14 1.40
N GLY A 88 -21.19 -23.04 0.20
CA GLY A 88 -22.30 -22.15 -0.13
C GLY A 88 -21.99 -20.67 0.08
N GLU A 89 -20.72 -20.26 0.15
CA GLU A 89 -20.34 -18.85 0.17
C GLU A 89 -20.26 -18.30 -1.26
N LEU A 90 -20.55 -17.01 -1.41
CA LEU A 90 -20.33 -16.28 -2.66
C LEU A 90 -18.87 -16.38 -3.10
N ALA A 91 -18.65 -16.59 -4.40
CA ALA A 91 -17.32 -16.65 -4.97
C ALA A 91 -16.61 -15.27 -4.91
N PRO A 92 -15.29 -15.20 -4.63
CA PRO A 92 -14.46 -16.29 -4.12
C PRO A 92 -14.78 -16.57 -2.64
N CYS A 93 -14.95 -17.84 -2.29
CA CYS A 93 -15.17 -18.24 -0.91
C CYS A 93 -13.89 -18.10 -0.07
N ARG A 94 -14.02 -18.10 1.26
CA ARG A 94 -12.88 -17.98 2.18
C ARG A 94 -11.86 -19.09 1.97
N GLY A 95 -12.31 -20.32 1.78
CA GLY A 95 -11.42 -21.46 1.53
C GLY A 95 -10.60 -21.29 0.25
N HIS A 96 -11.20 -20.77 -0.81
CA HIS A 96 -10.49 -20.48 -2.06
C HIS A 96 -9.43 -19.39 -1.88
N GLU A 97 -9.77 -18.28 -1.20
CA GLU A 97 -8.80 -17.22 -0.94
C GLU A 97 -7.68 -17.66 0.00
N GLN A 98 -7.97 -18.48 1.01
CA GLN A 98 -6.96 -19.06 1.88
C GLN A 98 -6.01 -19.97 1.09
N ALA A 99 -6.55 -20.80 0.19
CA ALA A 99 -5.74 -21.64 -0.69
C ALA A 99 -4.87 -20.80 -1.64
N GLN A 100 -5.42 -19.73 -2.23
CA GLN A 100 -4.65 -18.79 -3.05
C GLN A 100 -3.55 -18.10 -2.25
N TYR A 101 -3.86 -17.64 -1.03
CA TYR A 101 -2.88 -17.01 -0.14
C TYR A 101 -1.77 -17.99 0.25
N ALA A 102 -2.12 -19.22 0.61
CA ALA A 102 -1.14 -20.27 0.91
C ALA A 102 -0.25 -20.58 -0.30
N ALA A 103 -0.82 -20.67 -1.50
CA ALA A 103 -0.06 -20.85 -2.73
C ALA A 103 0.86 -19.65 -3.05
N ASP A 104 0.40 -18.42 -2.82
CA ASP A 104 1.22 -17.21 -2.93
C ASP A 104 2.40 -17.23 -1.94
N GLN A 105 2.15 -17.62 -0.68
CA GLN A 105 3.20 -17.75 0.33
C GLN A 105 4.21 -18.86 -0.02
N ALA A 106 3.73 -20.02 -0.48
CA ALA A 106 4.60 -21.12 -0.91
C ALA A 106 5.50 -20.70 -2.09
N ARG A 107 4.95 -20.02 -3.10
CA ARG A 107 5.74 -19.46 -4.21
C ARG A 107 6.78 -18.46 -3.73
N GLN A 108 6.43 -17.59 -2.79
CA GLN A 108 7.37 -16.62 -2.22
C GLN A 108 8.50 -17.32 -1.46
N LEU A 109 8.18 -18.35 -0.66
CA LEU A 109 9.17 -19.13 0.07
C LEU A 109 10.10 -19.89 -0.89
N GLU A 110 9.56 -20.57 -1.90
CA GLU A 110 10.38 -21.24 -2.92
C GLU A 110 11.29 -20.24 -3.66
N HIS A 111 10.80 -19.04 -3.94
CA HIS A 111 11.59 -17.96 -4.52
C HIS A 111 12.75 -17.56 -3.59
N GLU A 112 12.51 -17.44 -2.29
CA GLU A 112 13.55 -17.09 -1.32
C GLU A 112 14.56 -18.22 -1.08
N MET A 113 14.12 -19.48 -1.11
CA MET A 113 15.00 -20.65 -0.96
C MET A 113 15.94 -20.87 -2.16
N ARG A 114 15.57 -20.38 -3.36
CA ARG A 114 16.43 -20.44 -4.56
C ARG A 114 17.47 -19.33 -4.60
N LEU A 115 17.44 -18.39 -3.67
CA LEU A 115 18.37 -17.27 -3.68
C LEU A 115 19.79 -17.79 -3.40
N LEU A 116 20.70 -17.57 -4.34
CA LEU A 116 22.11 -17.88 -4.16
C LEU A 116 22.84 -16.73 -3.44
N PRO A 117 23.93 -17.02 -2.71
CA PRO A 117 24.82 -15.99 -2.15
C PRO A 117 25.23 -14.95 -3.21
N GLY A 118 25.29 -13.69 -2.81
CA GLY A 118 25.61 -12.56 -3.71
C GLY A 118 24.55 -12.19 -4.77
N CYS A 119 23.39 -12.85 -4.79
CA CYS A 119 22.28 -12.49 -5.68
C CYS A 119 21.32 -11.49 -5.03
N CYS A 120 20.73 -10.62 -5.87
CA CYS A 120 19.74 -9.65 -5.40
C CYS A 120 18.42 -10.35 -5.05
N PRO A 121 17.90 -10.25 -3.80
CA PRO A 121 16.67 -10.94 -3.42
C PRO A 121 15.43 -10.50 -4.20
N GLY A 122 15.42 -9.29 -4.76
CA GLY A 122 14.29 -8.80 -5.56
C GLY A 122 14.17 -9.42 -6.96
N CYS A 123 15.24 -9.99 -7.52
CA CYS A 123 15.27 -10.43 -8.92
C CYS A 123 16.09 -11.72 -9.16
N GLN A 124 16.75 -12.22 -8.13
CA GLN A 124 17.62 -13.41 -8.12
C GLN A 124 18.84 -13.37 -9.05
N GLU A 125 19.13 -12.24 -9.69
CA GLU A 125 20.34 -12.10 -10.50
C GLU A 125 21.55 -11.75 -9.63
N PRO A 126 22.76 -12.22 -9.99
CA PRO A 126 23.98 -11.89 -9.28
C PRO A 126 24.24 -10.38 -9.28
N ILE A 127 24.70 -9.85 -8.15
CA ILE A 127 25.14 -8.46 -8.03
C ILE A 127 26.63 -8.39 -8.32
N THR A 128 26.99 -7.84 -9.48
CA THR A 128 28.39 -7.63 -9.84
C THR A 128 28.95 -6.37 -9.17
N PRO A 129 30.28 -6.25 -8.95
CA PRO A 129 30.89 -5.07 -8.35
C PRO A 129 30.63 -3.75 -9.09
N ARG A 130 30.33 -3.82 -10.40
CA ARG A 130 30.03 -2.64 -11.24
C ARG A 130 28.57 -2.19 -11.13
N GLN A 131 27.69 -3.04 -10.62
CA GLN A 131 26.27 -2.72 -10.49
C GLN A 131 25.99 -1.97 -9.20
N ARG A 132 25.12 -0.97 -9.29
CA ARG A 132 24.66 -0.21 -8.14
C ARG A 132 23.75 -1.08 -7.27
N SER A 133 24.05 -1.14 -5.96
CA SER A 133 23.31 -1.95 -5.00
C SER A 133 23.26 -1.31 -3.63
N ILE A 134 22.17 -1.51 -2.88
CA ILE A 134 22.07 -1.16 -1.47
C ILE A 134 22.28 -2.41 -0.61
N GLU A 135 23.01 -2.27 0.48
CA GLU A 135 23.21 -3.33 1.48
C GLU A 135 22.43 -2.98 2.74
N PHE A 136 21.81 -3.98 3.36
CA PHE A 136 21.11 -3.82 4.63
C PHE A 136 21.81 -4.62 5.71
N PRO A 137 22.69 -4.01 6.52
CA PRO A 137 23.51 -4.73 7.48
C PRO A 137 22.73 -5.62 8.45
N GLY A 138 23.32 -6.77 8.79
CA GLY A 138 22.79 -7.70 9.79
C GLY A 138 21.98 -8.86 9.19
N GLU A 139 21.30 -9.62 10.03
CA GLU A 139 20.58 -10.82 9.60
C GLU A 139 19.50 -10.51 8.53
N TYR A 140 19.32 -11.45 7.60
CA TYR A 140 18.30 -11.33 6.57
C TYR A 140 16.91 -11.65 7.14
N VAL A 141 16.06 -10.62 7.29
CA VAL A 141 14.73 -10.75 7.94
C VAL A 141 13.79 -11.73 7.25
N LEU A 142 13.90 -11.89 5.93
CA LEU A 142 12.98 -12.77 5.19
C LEU A 142 13.38 -14.24 5.32
N ASN A 143 14.68 -14.52 5.36
CA ASN A 143 15.19 -15.87 5.47
C ASN A 143 16.46 -15.86 6.34
N PRO A 144 16.35 -16.17 7.65
CA PRO A 144 17.48 -16.19 8.57
C PRO A 144 18.56 -17.23 8.24
N LEU A 145 18.28 -18.19 7.36
CA LEU A 145 19.23 -19.22 6.94
C LEU A 145 20.16 -18.75 5.80
N MET A 146 19.89 -17.59 5.23
CA MET A 146 20.68 -17.00 4.15
C MET A 146 21.85 -16.16 4.68
N GLU A 147 22.73 -15.79 3.76
CA GLU A 147 23.84 -14.89 4.05
C GLU A 147 23.34 -13.58 4.69
N PRO A 148 23.98 -13.12 5.79
CA PRO A 148 23.65 -11.83 6.38
C PRO A 148 23.99 -10.69 5.42
N SER A 149 23.48 -9.51 5.74
CA SER A 149 23.66 -8.28 4.97
C SER A 149 23.18 -8.40 3.53
N PRO A 150 21.88 -8.70 3.29
CA PRO A 150 21.35 -8.85 1.95
C PRO A 150 21.55 -7.56 1.13
N ARG A 151 21.93 -7.76 -0.14
CA ARG A 151 22.14 -6.67 -1.09
C ARG A 151 21.06 -6.67 -2.15
N PHE A 152 20.52 -5.51 -2.50
CA PHE A 152 19.54 -5.36 -3.58
C PHE A 152 20.11 -4.48 -4.68
N HIS A 153 19.86 -4.81 -5.96
CA HIS A 153 20.14 -3.89 -7.05
C HIS A 153 19.31 -2.60 -6.89
N LEU A 154 19.87 -1.48 -7.34
CA LEU A 154 19.18 -0.18 -7.39
C LEU A 154 18.58 0.13 -8.77
N ARG A 155 18.30 -0.90 -9.57
CA ARG A 155 17.55 -0.76 -10.83
C ARG A 155 16.05 -0.68 -10.58
N SER A 156 15.32 -0.08 -11.51
CA SER A 156 13.87 0.15 -11.43
C SER A 156 13.08 -1.09 -10.97
N LYS A 157 13.35 -2.27 -11.55
CA LYS A 157 12.63 -3.52 -11.21
C LYS A 157 12.92 -4.07 -9.80
N CYS A 158 14.00 -3.66 -9.16
CA CYS A 158 14.38 -4.15 -7.82
C CYS A 158 14.03 -3.15 -6.69
N TRP A 159 13.68 -1.91 -7.06
CA TRP A 159 13.48 -0.82 -6.12
C TRP A 159 12.36 -1.09 -5.12
N SER A 160 11.20 -1.57 -5.61
CA SER A 160 10.06 -1.92 -4.75
C SER A 160 10.37 -3.08 -3.80
N ALA A 161 11.19 -4.04 -4.23
CA ALA A 161 11.59 -5.16 -3.39
C ALA A 161 12.52 -4.69 -2.25
N ALA A 162 13.50 -3.82 -2.56
CA ALA A 162 14.39 -3.22 -1.58
C ALA A 162 13.63 -2.36 -0.56
N ALA A 163 12.70 -1.51 -1.02
CA ALA A 163 11.87 -0.69 -0.13
C ALA A 163 10.99 -1.55 0.80
N ARG A 164 10.32 -2.58 0.26
CA ARG A 164 9.51 -3.51 1.06
C ARG A 164 10.36 -4.29 2.07
N TYR A 165 11.59 -4.62 1.72
CA TYR A 165 12.52 -5.26 2.63
C TYR A 165 12.92 -4.32 3.76
N GLU A 166 13.29 -3.08 3.45
CA GLU A 166 13.65 -2.07 4.44
C GLU A 166 12.52 -1.82 5.46
N GLU A 167 11.25 -1.78 5.02
CA GLU A 167 10.11 -1.68 5.93
C GLU A 167 10.09 -2.81 6.97
N LYS A 168 10.39 -4.04 6.57
CA LYS A 168 10.50 -5.19 7.50
C LYS A 168 11.76 -5.13 8.35
N TRP A 169 12.88 -4.70 7.77
CA TRP A 169 14.18 -4.55 8.43
C TRP A 169 14.14 -3.54 9.57
N VAL A 170 13.44 -2.41 9.40
CA VAL A 170 13.26 -1.41 10.47
C VAL A 170 12.32 -1.90 11.56
N VAL A 171 11.27 -2.65 11.22
CA VAL A 171 10.35 -3.25 12.20
C VAL A 171 11.08 -4.27 13.07
N ALA A 172 11.93 -5.11 12.46
CA ALA A 172 12.72 -6.10 13.18
C ALA A 172 13.76 -5.46 14.13
N TRP A 173 14.31 -4.30 13.76
CA TRP A 173 15.29 -3.59 14.59
C TRP A 173 15.02 -2.07 14.64
N PRO A 174 14.20 -1.63 15.60
CA PRO A 174 13.93 -0.22 15.85
C PRO A 174 15.23 0.50 16.26
N GLY A 175 15.65 1.49 15.48
CA GLY A 175 16.91 2.23 15.70
C GLY A 175 17.85 2.22 14.50
N ARG A 176 17.59 1.38 13.49
CA ARG A 176 18.34 1.43 12.23
C ARG A 176 17.93 2.62 11.38
N GLN A 177 18.93 3.25 10.76
CA GLN A 177 18.72 4.39 9.86
C GLN A 177 18.05 3.93 8.57
N ARG A 178 16.97 4.62 8.20
CA ARG A 178 16.26 4.40 6.93
C ARG A 178 17.01 5.09 5.78
N SER A 179 17.08 4.42 4.65
CA SER A 179 17.50 4.96 3.36
C SER A 179 16.38 5.78 2.71
N LEU A 180 16.71 6.52 1.64
CA LEU A 180 15.71 7.23 0.84
C LEU A 180 14.67 6.33 0.17
N LEU A 181 14.88 5.01 0.14
CA LEU A 181 13.92 4.09 -0.45
C LEU A 181 12.58 4.12 0.31
N THR A 182 12.61 4.24 1.63
CA THR A 182 11.41 4.23 2.48
C THR A 182 11.22 5.48 3.32
N LEU A 183 12.17 6.41 3.34
CA LEU A 183 11.94 7.73 3.95
C LEU A 183 10.78 8.42 3.23
N LYS A 184 9.71 8.66 3.97
CA LYS A 184 8.50 9.35 3.51
C LYS A 184 8.31 10.60 4.34
N CYS A 185 7.89 11.69 3.70
CA CYS A 185 7.49 12.92 4.37
C CYS A 185 6.13 13.35 3.81
N ALA A 186 5.20 13.73 4.68
CA ALA A 186 3.89 14.21 4.26
C ALA A 186 3.93 15.65 3.71
N GLY A 187 5.06 16.33 3.89
CA GLY A 187 5.31 17.69 3.42
C GLY A 187 5.42 17.82 1.91
N THR A 188 5.53 19.08 1.47
CA THR A 188 5.76 19.44 0.08
C THR A 188 7.13 20.08 -0.06
N VAL A 189 7.95 19.56 -0.97
CA VAL A 189 9.24 20.16 -1.28
C VAL A 189 9.06 21.31 -2.27
N VAL A 190 9.67 22.45 -1.95
CA VAL A 190 9.81 23.59 -2.85
C VAL A 190 11.25 23.66 -3.31
N VAL A 191 11.45 23.59 -4.63
CA VAL A 191 12.78 23.63 -5.28
C VAL A 191 13.05 25.04 -5.79
N HIS A 192 14.21 25.59 -5.44
CA HIS A 192 14.66 26.94 -5.81
C HIS A 192 15.46 26.96 -7.12
N GLY A 193 15.66 28.16 -7.67
CA GLY A 193 16.37 28.37 -8.94
C GLY A 193 17.84 27.95 -8.92
N ASP A 194 18.46 27.95 -7.74
CA ASP A 194 19.83 27.44 -7.50
C ASP A 194 19.89 25.91 -7.31
N GLY A 195 18.73 25.24 -7.36
CA GLY A 195 18.58 23.81 -7.13
C GLY A 195 18.53 23.42 -5.65
N SER A 196 18.71 24.35 -4.71
CA SER A 196 18.42 24.07 -3.30
C SER A 196 16.93 23.80 -3.13
N ALA A 197 16.56 23.10 -2.05
CA ALA A 197 15.17 22.81 -1.77
C ALA A 197 14.87 22.85 -0.28
N GLU A 198 13.62 23.20 0.03
CA GLU A 198 13.09 23.25 1.39
C GLU A 198 11.83 22.37 1.44
N CYS A 199 11.70 21.56 2.49
CA CYS A 199 10.46 20.85 2.74
C CYS A 199 9.57 21.69 3.66
N HIS A 200 8.38 22.03 3.17
CA HIS A 200 7.31 22.57 4.00
C HIS A 200 6.51 21.37 4.53
N GLY A 201 6.89 20.90 5.71
CA GLY A 201 6.21 19.83 6.44
C GLY A 201 4.78 20.21 6.85
N ALA A 202 4.02 19.21 7.32
CA ALA A 202 2.89 19.51 8.21
C ALA A 202 3.49 20.03 9.53
N GLU A 203 2.77 20.92 10.23
CA GLU A 203 3.28 21.84 11.29
C GLU A 203 4.15 21.22 12.41
N ASP A 204 4.23 19.89 12.55
CA ASP A 204 4.99 19.19 13.61
C ASP A 204 5.93 18.05 13.11
N SER A 205 6.24 17.95 11.81
CA SER A 205 7.15 16.91 11.31
C SER A 205 8.47 17.47 10.79
N ASP A 206 9.56 17.23 11.50
CA ASP A 206 10.91 17.43 10.97
C ASP A 206 11.08 16.55 9.72
N CYS A 207 11.31 17.19 8.58
CA CYS A 207 11.56 16.48 7.34
C CYS A 207 12.87 15.67 7.49
N PRO A 208 12.84 14.33 7.33
CA PRO A 208 14.04 13.51 7.53
C PRO A 208 15.10 13.75 6.46
N SER A 209 14.71 14.24 5.28
CA SER A 209 15.60 14.64 4.19
C SER A 209 14.75 15.26 3.08
N VAL A 210 15.20 16.34 2.45
CA VAL A 210 14.56 16.92 1.24
C VAL A 210 14.54 15.95 0.05
N HIS A 211 15.36 14.88 0.09
CA HIS A 211 15.39 13.83 -0.91
C HIS A 211 14.48 12.63 -0.57
N ALA A 212 13.81 12.65 0.58
CA ALA A 212 12.80 11.65 0.93
C ALA A 212 11.63 11.66 -0.07
N ARG A 213 10.80 10.62 -0.05
CA ARG A 213 9.57 10.59 -0.83
C ARG A 213 8.52 11.50 -0.19
N HIS A 214 8.28 12.65 -0.82
CA HIS A 214 7.33 13.65 -0.34
C HIS A 214 5.93 13.46 -0.93
N ARG A 215 4.91 14.03 -0.27
CA ARG A 215 3.54 14.09 -0.79
C ARG A 215 3.48 14.89 -2.09
N GLY A 216 4.27 15.96 -2.16
CA GLY A 216 4.33 16.84 -3.32
C GLY A 216 5.73 17.41 -3.52
N MET A 217 6.02 17.79 -4.76
CA MET A 217 7.19 18.59 -5.12
C MET A 217 6.74 19.70 -6.05
N SER A 218 7.24 20.91 -5.84
CA SER A 218 6.90 22.08 -6.65
C SER A 218 8.15 22.93 -6.91
N ALA A 219 8.21 23.54 -8.09
CA ALA A 219 9.21 24.57 -8.34
C ALA A 219 8.77 25.87 -7.65
N CYS A 220 9.70 26.63 -7.10
CA CYS A 220 9.36 27.83 -6.33
C CYS A 220 8.62 28.90 -7.15
N TYR A 221 8.78 28.92 -8.48
CA TYR A 221 8.09 29.86 -9.35
C TYR A 221 6.61 29.56 -9.57
N VAL A 222 6.12 28.35 -9.24
CA VAL A 222 4.68 28.02 -9.34
C VAL A 222 3.87 28.47 -8.12
N GLN A 223 4.54 29.00 -7.10
CA GLN A 223 3.89 29.56 -5.93
C GLN A 223 3.13 30.84 -6.32
N SER A 224 1.94 31.05 -5.75
CA SER A 224 1.05 32.16 -6.12
C SER A 224 1.65 33.56 -5.91
N ARG A 225 2.65 33.69 -5.03
CA ARG A 225 3.39 34.93 -4.78
C ARG A 225 4.81 34.93 -5.37
N GLY A 226 5.13 33.95 -6.21
CA GLY A 226 6.49 33.68 -6.67
C GLY A 226 7.40 33.18 -5.54
N CYS A 227 8.68 32.99 -5.86
CA CYS A 227 9.65 32.57 -4.87
C CYS A 227 10.06 33.75 -3.96
N PRO A 228 10.02 33.61 -2.63
CA PRO A 228 10.50 34.67 -1.72
C PRO A 228 12.00 34.97 -1.89
N ARG A 229 12.77 34.05 -2.51
CA ARG A 229 14.18 34.25 -2.85
C ARG A 229 14.42 34.97 -4.19
N GLY A 230 13.35 35.37 -4.89
CA GLY A 230 13.46 36.05 -6.19
C GLY A 230 14.01 35.17 -7.32
N CYS A 231 13.79 33.85 -7.27
CA CYS A 231 14.30 32.93 -8.28
C CYS A 231 13.72 33.22 -9.67
N SER A 232 14.59 33.23 -10.69
CA SER A 232 14.22 33.33 -12.10
C SER A 232 13.51 32.07 -12.58
N THR A 233 12.56 32.22 -13.51
CA THR A 233 11.97 31.10 -14.26
C THR A 233 12.90 30.59 -15.36
N VAL A 234 13.73 31.47 -15.92
CA VAL A 234 14.69 31.14 -16.97
C VAL A 234 15.87 30.39 -16.35
N GLY A 235 16.12 29.16 -16.80
CA GLY A 235 17.19 28.30 -16.28
C GLY A 235 16.85 27.56 -14.98
N HIS A 236 15.60 27.63 -14.51
CA HIS A 236 15.17 26.96 -13.28
C HIS A 236 15.18 25.43 -13.45
N PRO A 237 15.65 24.63 -12.48
CA PRO A 237 15.70 23.16 -12.56
C PRO A 237 14.33 22.46 -12.45
N GLY A 238 13.23 23.21 -12.54
CA GLY A 238 11.88 22.71 -12.24
C GLY A 238 11.78 22.13 -10.82
N THR A 239 11.30 20.90 -10.71
CA THR A 239 11.15 20.14 -9.45
C THR A 239 12.36 19.27 -9.10
N ARG A 240 13.49 19.43 -9.79
CA ARG A 240 14.71 18.65 -9.53
C ARG A 240 15.55 19.33 -8.44
N VAL A 241 15.67 18.68 -7.29
CA VAL A 241 16.60 19.11 -6.23
C VAL A 241 18.04 18.86 -6.70
N ALA A 242 18.90 19.88 -6.65
CA ALA A 242 20.32 19.73 -6.91
C ALA A 242 20.99 18.89 -5.81
N GLY A 243 22.00 18.12 -6.21
CA GLY A 243 22.63 17.16 -5.28
C GLY A 243 21.67 16.08 -4.80
N ALA A 244 20.49 15.92 -5.43
CA ALA A 244 19.70 14.72 -5.27
C ALA A 244 20.64 13.55 -5.50
N PRO A 245 20.82 12.68 -4.49
CA PRO A 245 21.76 11.60 -4.64
C PRO A 245 21.29 10.81 -5.84
N GLU A 246 22.12 10.76 -6.87
CA GLU A 246 21.89 9.88 -8.02
C GLU A 246 21.79 8.44 -7.51
N ASP A 247 22.31 8.20 -6.30
CA ASP A 247 22.32 6.96 -5.57
C ASP A 247 21.64 6.94 -4.19
N PRO A 248 20.57 6.14 -4.01
CA PRO A 248 20.02 5.82 -2.69
C PRO A 248 21.06 5.34 -1.65
N ARG A 249 22.24 4.88 -2.07
CA ARG A 249 23.40 4.56 -1.20
C ARG A 249 23.99 5.76 -0.47
N ASP A 250 23.93 6.97 -1.03
CA ASP A 250 24.67 8.15 -0.53
C ASP A 250 24.21 8.61 0.88
N ILE A 251 23.21 7.93 1.47
CA ILE A 251 22.64 8.22 2.79
C ILE A 251 22.85 7.09 3.80
N HIS A 252 23.34 5.92 3.37
CA HIS A 252 24.06 5.06 4.31
C HIS A 252 25.46 5.64 4.43
N PRO A 253 25.88 6.22 5.57
CA PRO A 253 27.31 6.23 5.85
C PRO A 253 27.73 4.77 5.72
N THR A 254 28.70 4.48 4.85
CA THR A 254 29.47 3.25 4.99
C THR A 254 29.94 3.25 6.43
N THR A 255 29.30 2.47 7.29
CA THR A 255 29.74 2.31 8.67
C THR A 255 31.08 1.61 8.58
N GLY A 256 32.14 2.42 8.51
CA GLY A 256 33.46 2.00 8.93
C GLY A 256 33.34 1.54 10.37
N GLY A 257 33.75 0.29 10.60
CA GLY A 257 33.97 -0.27 11.93
C GLY A 257 32.69 -0.66 12.67
N ALA A 258 32.40 -1.96 12.66
CA ALA A 258 31.78 -2.56 13.85
C ALA A 258 32.70 -2.27 15.06
N PRO A 259 32.19 -1.80 16.22
CA PRO A 259 32.96 -1.91 17.45
C PRO A 259 33.15 -3.41 17.75
N ARG A 260 34.40 -3.79 18.02
CA ARG A 260 34.78 -5.11 18.49
C ARG A 260 34.19 -5.41 19.87
#